data_AF-A0A3P7PTG5-F1
#
_entry.id   AF-A0A3P7PTG5-F1
#
_cell.length_a   1.000
_cell.length_b   1.000
_cell.length_c   1.000
_cell.angle_alpha   90.00
_cell.angle_beta   90.00
_cell.angle_gamma   90.00
#
_symmetry.space_group_name_H-M   'P 1'
#
loop_
_entity.id
_entity.type
_entity.pdbx_description
1 polymer ?
#
loop_
_entity_poly.entity_id
_entity_poly.type
_entity_poly.pdbx_seq_one_letter_code
_entity_poly.pdbx_strand_id
1 'polypeptide(L)'
;MAQSRILDYDGEFVTFFYNRHEDNEKVIEKIHVFDFFKRLIVHIPDEQFKMIRYYGLYAKKYKHSSKLFLLMTASKRKFFKQNSHWRARLLLHFGIDPLRCQCGNTMKLLNIFATSKTHLLDKPPPQLYNSA
;
A
#
# COMPACT_ATOMS: atom_id res chain seq x y z
N MET A 1 17.53 -23.32 -1.68
CA MET A 1 17.12 -23.12 -0.26
C MET A 1 17.66 -21.79 0.22
N ALA A 2 16.95 -21.03 1.06
CA ALA A 2 17.39 -19.67 1.44
C ALA A 2 18.77 -19.64 2.14
N GLN A 3 19.11 -20.71 2.86
CA GLN A 3 20.43 -20.89 3.50
C GLN A 3 21.62 -20.83 2.52
N SER A 4 21.42 -21.18 1.24
CA SER A 4 22.51 -21.15 0.24
C SER A 4 22.95 -19.72 -0.11
N ARG A 5 22.30 -18.70 0.46
CA ARG A 5 22.64 -17.30 0.28
C ARG A 5 23.60 -16.78 1.35
N ILE A 6 23.77 -17.48 2.46
CA ILE A 6 24.78 -17.17 3.48
C ILE A 6 26.10 -17.74 2.99
N LEU A 7 27.10 -16.88 2.89
CA LEU A 7 28.45 -17.24 2.44
C LEU A 7 29.35 -17.57 3.63
N ASP A 8 29.23 -16.81 4.71
CA ASP A 8 30.11 -16.90 5.87
C ASP A 8 29.47 -16.32 7.14
N TYR A 9 29.89 -16.82 8.30
CA TYR A 9 29.41 -16.36 9.61
C TYR A 9 30.49 -16.51 10.69
N ASP A 10 30.95 -15.36 11.20
CA ASP A 10 32.03 -15.26 12.20
C ASP A 10 31.52 -15.22 13.65
N GLY A 11 30.21 -15.39 13.90
CA GLY A 11 29.58 -15.21 15.21
C GLY A 11 29.10 -13.79 15.49
N GLU A 12 29.81 -12.77 15.01
CA GLU A 12 29.41 -11.35 15.13
C GLU A 12 28.88 -10.77 13.82
N PHE A 13 29.40 -11.24 12.68
CA PHE A 13 29.04 -10.74 11.35
C PHE A 13 28.59 -11.88 10.44
N VAL A 14 27.59 -11.59 9.62
CA VAL A 14 27.07 -12.50 8.59
C VAL A 14 27.38 -11.91 7.22
N THR A 15 28.00 -12.71 6.36
CA THR A 15 28.20 -12.37 4.94
C THR A 15 27.20 -13.16 4.11
N PHE A 16 26.36 -12.47 3.33
CA PHE A 16 25.35 -13.10 2.49
C PHE A 16 25.17 -12.36 1.16
N PHE A 17 24.50 -12.99 0.21
CA PHE A 17 24.18 -12.36 -1.07
C PHE A 17 22.67 -12.36 -1.36
N TYR A 18 22.23 -11.36 -2.11
CA TYR A 18 20.88 -11.28 -2.66
C TYR A 18 20.90 -10.65 -4.05
N ASN A 19 19.83 -10.88 -4.81
CA ASN A 19 19.65 -10.20 -6.09
C ASN A 19 18.82 -8.95 -5.83
N ARG A 20 19.37 -7.79 -6.18
CA ARG A 20 18.72 -6.49 -6.05
C ARG A 20 17.50 -6.43 -6.99
N HIS A 21 16.36 -5.92 -6.52
CA HIS A 21 15.11 -6.04 -7.29
C HIS A 21 15.06 -5.12 -8.51
N GLU A 22 15.75 -3.98 -8.44
CA GLU A 22 15.77 -2.93 -9.46
C GLU A 22 16.46 -3.41 -10.75
N ASP A 23 17.53 -4.18 -10.64
CA ASP A 23 18.39 -4.58 -11.78
C ASP A 23 18.81 -6.06 -11.79
N ASN A 24 18.34 -6.86 -10.83
CA ASN A 24 18.70 -8.27 -10.64
C ASN A 24 20.20 -8.52 -10.43
N GLU A 25 20.98 -7.50 -10.09
CA GLU A 25 22.40 -7.68 -9.82
C GLU A 25 22.63 -8.42 -8.49
N LYS A 26 23.66 -9.27 -8.48
CA LYS A 26 24.06 -10.00 -7.28
C LYS A 26 24.87 -9.09 -6.37
N VAL A 27 24.30 -8.74 -5.22
CA VAL A 27 24.93 -7.92 -4.19
C VAL A 27 25.40 -8.83 -3.06
N ILE A 28 26.62 -8.61 -2.55
CA ILE A 28 27.18 -9.29 -1.39
C ILE A 28 27.33 -8.27 -0.27
N GLU A 29 26.75 -8.55 0.89
CA GLU A 29 26.84 -7.68 2.07
C GLU A 29 27.40 -8.44 3.27
N LYS A 30 28.23 -7.75 4.07
CA LYS A 30 28.65 -8.19 5.41
C LYS A 30 28.08 -7.22 6.43
N ILE A 31 27.22 -7.72 7.31
CA ILE A 31 26.56 -6.90 8.34
C ILE A 31 26.63 -7.58 9.71
N HIS A 32 26.45 -6.80 10.77
CA HIS A 32 26.39 -7.33 12.12
C HIS A 32 25.19 -8.28 12.31
N VAL A 33 25.36 -9.32 13.11
CA VAL A 33 24.39 -10.42 13.28
C VAL A 33 23.02 -9.92 13.75
N PHE A 34 22.96 -8.94 14.65
CA PHE A 34 21.70 -8.35 15.09
C PHE A 34 20.95 -7.60 13.99
N ASP A 35 21.66 -6.94 13.08
CA ASP A 35 21.02 -6.26 11.95
C ASP A 35 20.55 -7.25 10.89
N PHE A 36 21.27 -8.35 10.73
CA PHE A 36 20.80 -9.48 9.94
C PHE A 36 19.50 -10.07 10.52
N PHE A 37 19.44 -10.32 11.83
CA PHE A 37 18.21 -10.82 12.46
C PHE A 37 17.02 -9.87 12.32
N LYS A 38 17.22 -8.56 12.49
CA LYS A 38 16.15 -7.58 12.27
C LYS A 38 15.56 -7.67 10.87
N ARG A 39 16.41 -7.82 9.84
CA ARG A 39 15.97 -8.01 8.45
C ARG A 39 15.25 -9.35 8.25
N LEU A 40 15.73 -10.41 8.90
CA LEU A 40 15.18 -11.76 8.76
C LEU A 40 13.82 -11.93 9.44
N ILE A 41 13.63 -11.39 10.65
CA ILE A 41 12.43 -11.58 11.47
C ILE A 41 11.15 -11.12 10.74
N VAL A 42 11.22 -10.07 9.91
CA VAL A 42 10.08 -9.58 9.11
C VAL A 42 9.53 -10.67 8.17
N HIS A 43 10.35 -11.64 7.79
CA HIS A 43 9.96 -12.77 6.93
C HIS A 43 9.53 -14.02 7.70
N ILE A 44 9.59 -14.00 9.04
CA ILE A 44 9.17 -15.10 9.92
C ILE A 44 7.86 -14.69 10.58
N PRO A 45 6.71 -15.02 9.99
CA PRO A 45 5.41 -14.69 10.58
C PRO A 45 5.15 -15.53 11.84
N ASP A 46 4.33 -14.99 12.75
CA ASP A 46 3.87 -15.71 13.94
C ASP A 46 3.10 -16.98 13.59
N GLU A 47 3.00 -17.89 14.55
CA GLU A 47 2.20 -19.09 14.39
C GLU A 47 0.75 -18.74 14.06
N GLN A 48 0.18 -19.50 13.11
CA GLN A 48 -1.18 -19.30 12.58
C GLN A 48 -1.41 -17.97 11.85
N PHE A 49 -0.41 -17.09 11.71
CA PHE A 49 -0.54 -15.85 10.96
C PHE A 49 -0.74 -16.13 9.47
N LYS A 50 -1.79 -15.54 8.88
CA LYS A 50 -2.09 -15.67 7.46
C LYS A 50 -1.50 -14.48 6.71
N MET A 51 -0.37 -14.70 6.03
CA MET A 51 0.24 -13.68 5.17
C MET A 51 -0.65 -13.37 3.97
N ILE A 52 -0.86 -12.08 3.69
CA ILE A 52 -1.66 -11.61 2.55
C ILE A 52 -0.70 -11.12 1.46
N ARG A 53 -0.69 -11.79 0.30
CA ARG A 53 0.16 -11.41 -0.85
C ARG A 53 -0.38 -10.19 -1.62
N TYR A 54 -1.69 -10.06 -1.72
CA TYR A 54 -2.35 -8.98 -2.46
C TYR A 54 -3.51 -8.40 -1.66
N TYR A 55 -3.56 -7.07 -1.55
CA TYR A 55 -4.61 -6.32 -0.87
C TYR A 55 -5.28 -5.32 -1.81
N GLY A 56 -6.41 -4.76 -1.38
CA GLY A 56 -7.13 -3.73 -2.13
C GLY A 56 -7.58 -4.20 -3.51
N LEU A 57 -7.23 -3.44 -4.55
CA LEU A 57 -7.65 -3.70 -5.94
C LEU A 57 -7.11 -5.03 -6.48
N TYR A 58 -5.93 -5.46 -6.03
CA TYR A 58 -5.29 -6.69 -6.47
C TYR A 58 -5.72 -7.93 -5.66
N ALA A 59 -6.55 -7.75 -4.62
CA ALA A 59 -7.00 -8.85 -3.79
C ALA A 59 -7.94 -9.78 -4.59
N LYS A 60 -7.71 -11.10 -4.48
CA LYS A 60 -8.65 -12.09 -5.01
C LYS A 60 -9.96 -12.02 -4.23
N LYS A 61 -11.10 -12.07 -4.93
CA LYS A 61 -12.41 -12.13 -4.28
C LYS A 61 -12.51 -13.36 -3.38
N TYR A 62 -12.82 -13.14 -2.10
CA TYR A 62 -12.98 -14.22 -1.13
C TYR A 62 -14.24 -15.06 -1.46
N LYS A 63 -14.10 -16.40 -1.45
CA LYS A 63 -15.16 -17.35 -1.85
C LYS A 63 -16.44 -17.21 -1.00
N HIS A 64 -16.31 -16.82 0.26
CA HIS A 64 -17.44 -16.62 1.18
C HIS A 64 -17.68 -15.13 1.49
N SER A 65 -17.31 -14.23 0.57
CA SER A 65 -17.54 -12.79 0.72
C SER A 65 -19.00 -12.43 0.97
N SER A 66 -19.95 -13.21 0.47
CA SER A 66 -21.39 -13.03 0.73
C SER A 66 -21.81 -13.30 2.18
N LYS A 67 -21.02 -14.07 2.94
CA LYS A 67 -21.28 -14.37 4.36
C LYS A 67 -20.62 -13.36 5.30
N LEU A 68 -19.80 -12.45 4.78
CA LEU A 68 -19.15 -11.43 5.59
C LEU A 68 -20.17 -10.36 5.98
N PHE A 69 -20.27 -10.07 7.27
CA PHE A 69 -20.99 -8.91 7.76
C PHE A 69 -20.02 -7.76 8.00
N LEU A 70 -20.52 -6.55 7.82
CA LEU A 70 -19.75 -5.34 8.05
C LEU A 70 -19.59 -5.13 9.55
N LEU A 71 -18.35 -5.07 10.04
CA LEU A 71 -18.05 -4.79 11.45
C LEU A 71 -18.56 -3.41 11.90
N MET A 72 -18.69 -2.48 10.95
CA MET A 72 -19.14 -1.11 11.21
C MET A 72 -20.59 -0.90 10.81
N THR A 73 -21.36 -0.31 11.72
CA THR A 73 -22.74 0.12 11.48
C THR A 73 -22.83 1.16 10.37
N ALA A 74 -24.01 1.28 9.76
CA ALA A 74 -24.27 2.26 8.70
C ALA A 74 -24.01 3.70 9.17
N SER A 75 -24.43 4.04 10.39
CA SER A 75 -24.22 5.38 10.98
C SER A 75 -22.74 5.70 11.17
N LYS A 76 -21.95 4.76 11.73
CA LYS A 76 -20.49 4.94 11.85
C LYS A 76 -19.85 5.12 10.48
N ARG A 77 -20.22 4.30 9.49
CA ARG A 77 -19.69 4.45 8.13
C ARG A 77 -20.03 5.80 7.51
N LYS A 78 -21.26 6.30 7.71
CA LYS A 78 -21.68 7.62 7.23
C LYS A 78 -20.82 8.72 7.86
N PHE A 79 -20.62 8.67 9.18
CA PHE A 79 -19.74 9.59 9.90
C PHE A 79 -18.30 9.58 9.36
N PHE A 80 -17.68 8.41 9.21
CA PHE A 80 -16.32 8.32 8.66
C PHE A 80 -16.22 8.79 7.21
N LYS A 81 -17.23 8.51 6.37
CA LYS A 81 -17.27 9.00 4.99
C LYS A 81 -17.37 10.53 4.94
N GLN A 82 -18.23 11.12 5.76
CA GLN A 82 -18.37 12.58 5.86
C GLN A 82 -17.03 13.22 6.23
N ASN A 83 -16.31 12.62 7.18
CA ASN A 83 -15.01 13.11 7.65
C ASN A 83 -13.80 12.65 6.81
N SER A 84 -14.02 11.92 5.71
CA SER A 84 -12.93 11.40 4.86
C SER A 84 -12.46 12.44 3.84
N HIS A 85 -11.99 13.60 4.33
CA HIS A 85 -11.50 14.67 3.46
C HIS A 85 -10.10 14.37 2.95
N TRP A 86 -10.01 13.75 1.76
CA TRP A 86 -8.74 13.33 1.15
C TRP A 86 -7.72 14.49 1.06
N ARG A 87 -8.16 15.67 0.59
CA ARG A 87 -7.33 16.88 0.45
C ARG A 87 -6.78 17.33 1.81
N ALA A 88 -7.65 17.38 2.84
CA ALA A 88 -7.26 17.80 4.18
C ALA A 88 -6.25 16.82 4.82
N ARG A 89 -6.41 15.51 4.59
CA ARG A 89 -5.47 14.48 5.07
C ARG A 89 -4.09 14.63 4.44
N LEU A 90 -4.02 14.91 3.13
CA LEU A 90 -2.75 15.15 2.45
C LEU A 90 -2.10 16.43 2.93
N LEU A 91 -2.87 17.50 3.10
CA LEU A 91 -2.37 18.76 3.65
C LEU A 91 -1.83 18.59 5.07
N LEU A 92 -2.54 17.87 5.95
CA LEU A 92 -2.10 17.62 7.32
C LEU A 92 -0.81 16.79 7.39
N HIS A 93 -0.70 15.77 6.54
CA HIS A 93 0.43 14.82 6.60
C HIS A 93 1.69 15.34 5.89
N PHE A 94 1.53 15.99 4.74
CA PHE A 94 2.65 16.42 3.89
C PHE A 94 2.89 17.93 3.90
N GLY A 95 1.98 18.73 4.47
CA GLY A 95 2.04 20.20 4.41
C GLY A 95 1.76 20.77 3.01
N ILE A 96 1.37 19.93 2.05
CA ILE A 96 1.19 20.29 0.65
C ILE A 96 -0.26 20.06 0.24
N ASP A 97 -0.86 21.08 -0.38
CA ASP A 97 -2.19 20.97 -0.98
C ASP A 97 -2.10 20.48 -2.43
N PRO A 98 -2.51 19.23 -2.73
CA PRO A 98 -2.39 18.66 -4.07
C PRO A 98 -3.28 19.36 -5.11
N LEU A 99 -4.27 20.14 -4.69
CA LEU A 99 -5.15 20.89 -5.58
C LEU A 99 -4.72 22.35 -5.75
N ARG A 100 -3.66 22.80 -5.08
CA ARG A 100 -3.18 24.18 -5.22
C ARG A 100 -2.15 24.26 -6.33
N CYS A 101 -2.45 25.00 -7.38
CA CYS A 101 -1.51 25.29 -8.45
C CYS A 101 -0.45 26.31 -8.00
N GLN A 102 0.70 26.32 -8.65
CA GLN A 102 1.76 27.31 -8.44
C GLN A 102 1.28 28.75 -8.66
N CYS A 103 0.28 28.96 -9.51
CA CYS A 103 -0.32 30.28 -9.73
C CYS A 103 -1.26 30.73 -8.58
N GLY A 104 -1.42 29.94 -7.52
CA GLY A 104 -2.27 30.24 -6.37
C GLY A 104 -3.73 29.81 -6.51
N ASN A 105 -4.17 29.41 -7.71
CA ASN A 105 -5.54 28.96 -7.95
C ASN A 105 -5.76 27.48 -7.56
N THR A 106 -7.00 27.15 -7.19
CA THR A 106 -7.42 25.77 -6.92
C THR A 106 -7.79 25.05 -8.22
N MET A 107 -7.14 23.92 -8.49
CA MET A 107 -7.42 23.06 -9.63
C MET A 107 -8.80 22.43 -9.51
N LYS A 108 -9.56 22.42 -10.61
CA LYS A 108 -10.85 21.76 -10.74
C LYS A 108 -10.73 20.58 -11.70
N LEU A 109 -11.36 19.46 -11.36
CA LEU A 109 -11.47 18.33 -12.28
C LEU A 109 -12.42 18.70 -13.42
N LEU A 110 -11.93 18.69 -14.65
CA LEU A 110 -12.74 18.97 -15.84
C LEU A 110 -13.42 17.70 -16.38
N ASN A 111 -12.62 16.68 -16.71
CA ASN A 111 -13.10 15.38 -17.17
C ASN A 111 -12.11 14.27 -16.78
N ILE A 112 -12.60 13.03 -16.85
CA ILE A 112 -11.77 11.83 -16.73
C ILE A 112 -11.86 11.14 -18.09
N PHE A 113 -10.74 11.03 -18.80
CA PHE A 113 -10.69 10.30 -20.07
C PHE A 113 -10.32 8.84 -19.80
N ALA A 114 -11.24 7.93 -20.09
CA ALA A 114 -10.99 6.50 -20.05
C ALA A 114 -10.90 5.96 -21.48
N THR A 115 -9.73 5.46 -21.87
CA THR A 115 -9.45 4.90 -23.21
C THR A 115 -10.14 3.57 -23.49
N SER A 116 -10.66 2.89 -22.46
CA SER A 116 -11.33 1.60 -22.58
C SER A 116 -12.82 1.75 -22.30
N LYS A 117 -13.67 1.07 -23.08
CA LYS A 117 -15.09 0.85 -22.78
C LYS A 117 -15.23 -0.07 -21.56
N THR A 118 -14.78 0.38 -20.40
CA THR A 118 -15.06 -0.29 -19.13
C THR A 118 -16.38 0.25 -18.61
N HIS A 119 -17.42 -0.58 -18.69
CA HIS A 119 -18.79 -0.35 -18.16
C HIS A 119 -18.89 0.12 -16.69
N LEU A 120 -17.78 0.23 -15.98
CA LEU A 120 -17.69 0.70 -14.59
C LEU A 120 -17.78 2.23 -14.46
N LEU A 121 -17.49 2.98 -15.53
CA LEU A 121 -17.54 4.45 -15.57
C LEU A 121 -18.78 5.01 -16.29
N ASP A 122 -19.66 4.15 -16.81
CA ASP A 122 -20.95 4.55 -17.42
C ASP A 122 -21.96 5.05 -16.36
N LYS A 123 -21.61 4.98 -15.08
CA LYS A 123 -22.36 5.64 -14.02
C LYS A 123 -21.97 7.11 -14.02
N PRO A 124 -22.93 8.05 -13.92
CA PRO A 124 -22.61 9.47 -13.78
C PRO A 124 -21.57 9.64 -12.67
N PRO A 125 -20.60 10.55 -12.84
CA PRO A 125 -19.57 10.76 -11.83
C PRO A 125 -20.24 10.89 -10.46
N PRO A 126 -19.78 10.17 -9.42
CA PRO A 126 -20.30 10.39 -8.09
C PRO A 126 -20.22 11.88 -7.79
N GLN A 127 -21.25 12.44 -7.14
CA GLN A 127 -21.29 13.86 -6.78
C GLN A 127 -19.91 14.30 -6.29
N LEU A 128 -19.41 15.38 -6.89
CA LEU A 128 -18.07 15.87 -6.61
C LEU A 128 -17.93 16.01 -5.10
N TYR A 129 -16.83 15.49 -4.55
CA TYR A 129 -16.57 15.54 -3.11
C TYR A 129 -16.59 16.98 -2.56
N ASN A 130 -16.50 17.98 -3.44
CA ASN A 130 -16.45 19.41 -3.14
C ASN A 130 -17.61 20.22 -3.76
N SER A 131 -18.73 19.62 -4.18
CA SER A 131 -19.91 20.42 -4.55
C SER A 131 -20.63 20.91 -3.29
N ALA A 132 -20.31 22.14 -2.90
CA ALA A 132 -21.23 23.06 -2.23
C ALA A 132 -21.87 23.94 -3.30
#